data_AF-A0A0Q4DNC4-F1
#
_entry.id   AF-A0A0Q4DNC4-F1
#
_cell.length_a   1.000
_cell.length_b   1.000
_cell.length_c   1.000
_cell.angle_alpha   90.00
_cell.angle_beta   90.00
_cell.angle_gamma   90.00
#
_symmetry.space_group_name_H-M   'P 1'
#
loop_
_entity.id
_entity.type
_entity.pdbx_description
1 polymer ?
#
loop_
_entity_poly.entity_id
_entity_poly.type
_entity_poly.pdbx_seq_one_letter_code
_entity_poly.pdbx_strand_id
1 'polypeptide(L)'
;MTRDAMQARWLDLTRRELPGLAATRGWPVRADHCFQRILLDNAFGGVWYDHVARRPAYVHADPAALARAVALGEAAIAGTADLGELNRRSLDWRGKTPRNHGQAPPCHPLVNP
;
A
#
# COMPACT_ATOMS: atom_id res chain seq x y z
N MET A 1 6.93 10.61 -14.08
CA MET A 1 6.85 11.38 -12.82
C MET A 1 8.23 11.41 -12.18
N THR A 2 8.67 12.55 -11.66
CA THR A 2 9.89 12.62 -10.83
C THR A 2 9.61 12.03 -9.44
N ARG A 3 10.66 11.64 -8.71
CA ARG A 3 10.53 11.09 -7.35
C ARG A 3 9.80 12.07 -6.42
N ASP A 4 10.13 13.36 -6.52
CA ASP A 4 9.52 14.43 -5.74
C ASP A 4 8.00 14.54 -5.99
N ALA A 5 7.60 14.52 -7.27
CA ALA A 5 6.19 14.52 -7.65
C ALA A 5 5.43 13.29 -7.12
N MET A 6 6.06 12.11 -7.11
CA MET A 6 5.44 10.90 -6.53
C MET A 6 5.27 11.03 -5.02
N GLN A 7 6.24 11.60 -4.31
CA GLN A 7 6.14 11.80 -2.86
C GLN A 7 5.07 12.84 -2.51
N ALA A 8 5.00 13.94 -3.27
CA ALA A 8 3.95 14.94 -3.11
C ALA A 8 2.56 14.33 -3.33
N ARG A 9 2.39 13.56 -4.41
CA ARG A 9 1.13 12.85 -4.72
C ARG A 9 0.78 11.83 -3.65
N TRP A 10 1.75 11.06 -3.19
CA TRP A 10 1.58 10.09 -2.10
C TRP A 10 1.07 10.76 -0.81
N LEU A 11 1.66 11.89 -0.43
CA LEU A 11 1.26 12.61 0.78
C LEU A 11 -0.15 13.19 0.65
N ASP A 12 -0.47 13.79 -0.49
CA ASP A 12 -1.81 14.30 -0.79
C ASP A 12 -2.86 13.18 -0.70
N LEU A 13 -2.59 12.07 -1.37
CA LEU A 13 -3.51 10.95 -1.47
C LEU A 13 -3.75 10.27 -0.11
N THR A 14 -2.69 10.03 0.66
CA THR A 14 -2.78 9.28 1.93
C THR A 14 -3.20 10.13 3.12
N ARG A 15 -2.97 11.45 3.09
CA ARG A 15 -3.30 12.35 4.21
C ARG A 15 -4.58 13.14 4.00
N ARG A 16 -5.02 13.35 2.76
CA ARG A 16 -6.21 14.16 2.45
C ARG A 16 -7.30 13.36 1.75
N GLU A 17 -7.01 12.82 0.58
CA GLU A 17 -8.05 12.22 -0.28
C GLU A 17 -8.63 10.93 0.33
N LEU A 18 -7.78 9.96 0.66
CA LEU A 18 -8.24 8.67 1.19
C LEU A 18 -8.95 8.80 2.55
N PRO A 19 -8.43 9.53 3.55
CA PRO A 19 -9.15 9.73 4.81
C PRO A 19 -10.48 10.47 4.62
N GLY A 20 -10.53 11.44 3.69
CA GLY A 20 -11.76 12.16 3.36
C GLY A 20 -12.84 11.25 2.77
N LEU A 21 -12.44 10.28 1.94
CA LEU A 21 -13.36 9.32 1.33
C LEU A 21 -13.74 8.15 2.26
N ALA A 22 -12.95 7.89 3.30
CA ALA A 22 -13.12 6.74 4.19
C ALA A 22 -14.52 6.67 4.81
N ALA A 23 -15.03 7.81 5.29
CA ALA A 23 -16.36 7.89 5.90
C ALA A 23 -17.47 7.66 4.87
N THR A 24 -17.37 8.29 3.70
CA THR A 24 -18.37 8.20 2.62
C THR A 24 -18.40 6.81 1.97
N ARG A 25 -17.24 6.17 1.82
CA ARG A 25 -17.11 4.85 1.19
C ARG A 25 -17.28 3.68 2.18
N GLY A 26 -17.45 3.97 3.46
CA GLY A 26 -17.60 2.93 4.50
C GLY A 26 -16.34 2.07 4.68
N TRP A 27 -15.16 2.60 4.40
CA TRP A 27 -13.92 1.85 4.47
C TRP A 27 -13.58 1.43 5.92
N PRO A 28 -12.97 0.25 6.11
CA PRO A 28 -12.65 -0.28 7.45
C PRO A 28 -11.52 0.50 8.15
N VAL A 29 -10.82 1.36 7.42
CA VAL A 29 -9.71 2.18 7.92
C VAL A 29 -10.01 3.65 7.72
N ARG A 30 -9.61 4.48 8.70
CA ARG A 30 -9.88 5.92 8.72
C ARG A 30 -8.62 6.77 8.92
N ALA A 31 -7.54 6.17 9.44
CA ALA A 31 -6.30 6.87 9.72
C ALA A 31 -5.34 6.83 8.53
N ASP A 32 -4.63 7.94 8.30
CA ASP A 32 -3.65 8.11 7.23
C ASP A 32 -2.58 6.99 7.22
N HIS A 33 -2.09 6.61 8.40
CA HIS A 33 -1.06 5.58 8.54
C HIS A 33 -1.55 4.18 8.17
N CYS A 34 -2.85 3.90 8.33
CA CYS A 34 -3.45 2.64 7.90
C CYS A 34 -3.45 2.54 6.37
N PHE A 35 -3.83 3.62 5.67
CA PHE A 35 -3.78 3.67 4.21
C PHE A 35 -2.35 3.50 3.70
N GLN A 36 -1.39 4.24 4.28
CA GLN A 36 0.01 4.13 3.91
C GLN A 36 0.51 2.69 4.06
N ARG A 37 0.20 2.03 5.19
CA ARG A 37 0.56 0.63 5.44
C ARG A 37 -0.03 -0.30 4.38
N ILE A 38 -1.34 -0.22 4.14
CA ILE A 38 -2.05 -1.10 3.20
C ILE A 38 -1.49 -0.96 1.78
N LEU A 39 -1.34 0.27 1.32
CA LEU A 39 -0.86 0.56 -0.04
C LEU A 39 0.60 0.14 -0.23
N LEU A 40 1.47 0.41 0.76
CA LEU A 40 2.86 -0.02 0.72
C LEU A 40 2.96 -1.54 0.75
N ASP A 41 2.22 -2.20 1.64
CA ASP A 41 2.24 -3.66 1.73
C ASP A 41 1.86 -4.30 0.38
N ASN A 42 0.80 -3.79 -0.27
CA ASN A 42 0.37 -4.29 -1.58
C ASN A 42 1.35 -3.92 -2.70
N ALA A 43 2.05 -2.78 -2.62
CA ALA A 43 3.06 -2.39 -3.60
C ALA A 43 4.33 -3.26 -3.53
N PHE A 44 4.66 -3.77 -2.34
CA PHE A 44 5.76 -4.72 -2.12
C PHE A 44 5.32 -6.19 -2.23
N GLY A 45 4.01 -6.48 -2.16
CA GLY A 45 3.49 -7.85 -2.16
C GLY A 45 3.74 -8.58 -0.83
N GLY A 46 3.92 -7.85 0.26
CA GLY A 46 4.40 -8.35 1.54
C GLY A 46 4.44 -7.25 2.59
N VAL A 47 5.04 -7.52 3.74
CA VAL A 47 5.13 -6.52 4.81
C VAL A 47 6.19 -5.48 4.47
N TRP A 48 5.79 -4.21 4.29
CA TRP A 48 6.69 -3.19 3.75
C TRP A 48 7.98 -2.98 4.56
N TYR A 49 7.97 -3.17 5.87
CA TYR A 49 9.16 -2.95 6.71
C TYR A 49 10.22 -4.04 6.56
N ASP A 50 9.88 -5.18 5.96
CA ASP A 50 10.86 -6.22 5.58
C ASP A 50 11.65 -5.78 4.34
N HIS A 51 11.08 -4.86 3.54
CA HIS A 51 11.71 -4.31 2.33
C HIS A 51 12.37 -2.95 2.57
N VAL A 52 11.83 -2.14 3.48
CA VAL A 52 12.31 -0.79 3.76
C VAL A 52 12.64 -0.63 5.24
N ALA A 53 13.93 -0.72 5.56
CA ALA A 53 14.42 -0.62 6.94
C ALA A 53 14.34 0.80 7.52
N ARG A 54 14.29 1.84 6.68
CA ARG A 54 14.33 3.25 7.09
C ARG A 54 12.96 3.93 6.99
N ARG A 55 12.67 4.82 7.94
CA ARG A 55 11.44 5.64 7.95
C ARG A 55 11.79 7.09 7.61
N PRO A 56 10.96 7.81 6.83
CA PRO A 56 9.66 7.39 6.30
C PRO A 56 9.77 6.42 5.11
N ALA A 57 8.91 5.40 5.07
CA ALA A 57 8.98 4.34 4.06
C ALA A 57 8.92 4.86 2.62
N TYR A 58 8.04 5.83 2.34
CA TYR A 58 7.89 6.43 1.01
C TYR A 58 9.11 7.24 0.55
N VAL A 59 9.94 7.73 1.48
CA VAL A 59 11.19 8.45 1.17
C VAL A 59 12.30 7.48 0.77
N HIS A 60 12.31 6.28 1.33
CA HIS A 60 13.35 5.27 1.12
C HIS A 60 12.92 4.11 0.21
N ALA A 61 11.64 4.03 -0.14
CA ALA A 61 11.11 3.03 -1.06
C ALA A 61 11.73 3.18 -2.45
N ASP A 62 11.83 2.04 -3.14
CA ASP A 62 12.15 2.00 -4.56
C ASP A 62 11.15 2.85 -5.36
N PRO A 63 11.59 3.65 -6.37
CA PRO A 63 10.68 4.48 -7.16
C PRO A 63 9.54 3.70 -7.80
N ALA A 64 9.76 2.47 -8.26
CA ALA A 64 8.72 1.65 -8.85
C ALA A 64 7.72 1.17 -7.78
N ALA A 65 8.19 0.85 -6.58
CA ALA A 65 7.31 0.52 -5.46
C ALA A 65 6.44 1.73 -5.06
N LEU A 66 7.02 2.93 -4.98
CA LEU A 66 6.26 4.15 -4.68
C LEU A 66 5.23 4.45 -5.78
N ALA A 67 5.59 4.31 -7.05
CA ALA A 67 4.66 4.49 -8.17
C ALA A 67 3.48 3.51 -8.11
N ARG A 68 3.74 2.23 -7.81
CA ARG A 68 2.67 1.22 -7.61
C ARG A 68 1.78 1.58 -6.42
N ALA A 69 2.35 2.04 -5.32
CA ALA A 69 1.60 2.43 -4.14
C ALA A 69 0.67 3.62 -4.41
N VAL A 70 1.15 4.62 -5.16
CA VAL A 70 0.33 5.75 -5.63
C VAL A 70 -0.79 5.26 -6.54
N ALA A 71 -0.48 4.42 -7.55
CA ALA A 71 -1.47 3.90 -8.47
C ALA A 71 -2.58 3.08 -7.77
N LEU A 72 -2.23 2.29 -6.75
CA LEU A 72 -3.21 1.57 -5.92
C LEU A 72 -4.13 2.52 -5.16
N GLY A 73 -3.57 3.62 -4.64
CA GLY A 73 -4.34 4.65 -3.96
C GLY A 73 -5.32 5.35 -4.90
N GLU A 74 -4.87 5.70 -6.10
CA GLU A 74 -5.71 6.31 -7.14
C GLU A 74 -6.80 5.35 -7.63
N ALA A 75 -6.47 4.07 -7.80
CA ALA A 75 -7.43 3.03 -8.14
C ALA A 75 -8.50 2.86 -7.04
N ALA A 76 -8.13 2.97 -5.76
CA ALA A 76 -9.09 2.93 -4.66
C ALA A 76 -10.05 4.13 -4.70
N ILE A 77 -9.54 5.33 -5.01
CA ILE A 77 -10.36 6.53 -5.20
C ILE A 77 -11.30 6.35 -6.41
N ALA A 78 -10.77 5.88 -7.54
CA ALA A 78 -11.54 5.60 -8.75
C ALA A 78 -12.57 4.47 -8.56
N GLY A 79 -12.46 3.67 -7.50
CA GLY A 79 -13.32 2.51 -7.25
C GLY A 79 -12.96 1.29 -8.09
N THR A 80 -11.80 1.30 -8.76
CA THR A 80 -11.28 0.16 -9.53
C THR A 80 -10.44 -0.80 -8.68
N ALA A 81 -10.04 -0.38 -7.48
CA ALA A 81 -9.48 -1.25 -6.45
C ALA A 81 -10.33 -1.21 -5.17
N ASP A 82 -10.57 -2.37 -4.57
CA ASP A 82 -11.26 -2.48 -3.29
C ASP A 82 -10.26 -2.38 -2.13
N LEU A 83 -10.36 -1.32 -1.34
CA LEU A 83 -9.52 -1.11 -0.18
C LEU A 83 -9.73 -2.18 0.92
N GLY A 84 -10.94 -2.73 1.04
CA GLY A 84 -11.24 -3.83 1.96
C GLY A 84 -10.43 -5.08 1.62
N GLU A 85 -10.33 -5.41 0.32
CA GLU A 85 -9.48 -6.49 -0.19
C GLU A 85 -7.99 -6.21 0.07
N LEU A 86 -7.52 -5.01 -0.27
CA LEU A 86 -6.13 -4.61 -0.05
C LEU A 86 -5.75 -4.69 1.44
N ASN A 87 -6.66 -4.27 2.34
CA ASN A 87 -6.47 -4.37 3.77
C ASN A 87 -6.41 -5.83 4.25
N ARG A 88 -7.27 -6.70 3.71
CA ARG A 88 -7.27 -8.13 4.06
C ARG A 88 -5.92 -8.77 3.73
N ARG A 89 -5.39 -8.53 2.52
CA ARG A 89 -4.07 -9.00 2.09
C ARG A 89 -2.95 -8.48 3.00
N SER A 90 -3.00 -7.19 3.34
CA SER A 90 -2.06 -6.56 4.29
C SER A 90 -2.10 -7.24 5.68
N LEU A 91 -3.27 -7.62 6.17
CA LEU A 91 -3.41 -8.35 7.44
C LEU A 91 -2.91 -9.79 7.36
N ASP A 92 -3.14 -10.46 6.22
CA ASP A 92 -2.67 -11.82 5.97
C ASP A 92 -1.14 -11.91 5.99
N TRP A 93 -0.44 -11.01 5.29
CA TRP A 93 1.02 -10.96 5.34
C TRP A 93 1.57 -10.68 6.74
N ARG A 94 0.80 -9.99 7.58
CA ARG A 94 1.18 -9.65 8.96
C ARG A 94 0.80 -10.73 9.97
N GLY A 95 0.23 -11.85 9.54
CA GLY A 95 -0.23 -12.92 10.42
C GLY A 95 -1.38 -12.50 11.35
N LYS A 96 -2.08 -11.40 11.06
CA LYS A 96 -3.22 -10.92 11.87
C LYS A 96 -4.54 -11.59 11.52
N THR A 97 -4.58 -12.35 10.43
CA THR A 97 -5.67 -13.27 10.13
C THR A 97 -5.25 -14.65 10.63
N PRO A 98 -6.01 -15.34 11.50
CA PRO A 98 -5.74 -16.75 11.77
C PRO A 98 -6.04 -17.52 10.49
N ARG A 99 -5.02 -17.88 9.71
CA ARG A 99 -5.16 -18.76 8.54
C ARG A 99 -4.20 -19.93 8.65
N ASN A 100 -4.80 -21.12 8.56
CA ASN A 100 -4.16 -22.42 8.37
C ASN A 100 -3.07 -22.30 7.31
N HIS A 101 -1.84 -22.71 7.65
CA HIS A 101 -0.66 -22.60 6.80
C HIS A 101 -0.85 -23.26 5.43
N GLY A 102 -0.54 -22.54 4.34
CA GLY A 102 -0.57 -23.15 3.01
C GLY A 102 -0.36 -22.26 1.79
N GLN A 103 -0.03 -20.97 1.90
CA GLN A 103 0.31 -20.19 0.70
C GLN A 103 1.26 -19.03 1.02
N ALA A 104 2.53 -19.23 0.68
CA ALA A 104 3.48 -18.13 0.52
C ALA A 104 3.13 -17.38 -0.79
N PRO A 105 3.16 -16.03 -0.81
CA PRO A 105 3.01 -15.30 -2.06
C PRO A 105 4.18 -15.64 -3.00
N PRO A 106 3.97 -15.67 -4.33
CA PRO A 106 5.08 -15.83 -5.27
C PRO A 106 6.01 -14.64 -5.12
N CYS A 107 7.22 -14.89 -4.62
CA CYS A 107 8.35 -13.99 -4.78
C CYS A 107 8.54 -13.81 -6.29
N HIS A 108 8.14 -12.67 -6.84
CA HIS A 108 8.51 -12.30 -8.20
C HIS A 108 10.03 -12.14 -8.22
N PRO A 109 10.79 -12.96 -8.97
CA PRO A 109 12.17 -12.62 -9.25
C PRO A 109 12.13 -11.39 -10.17
N LEU A 110 12.69 -10.28 -9.70
CA LEU A 110 13.12 -9.21 -10.59
C LEU A 110 14.19 -9.80 -11.52
N VAL A 111 13.76 -10.29 -12.67
CA VAL A 111 14.65 -10.52 -13.80
C VAL A 111 14.97 -9.13 -14.37
N ASN A 112 16.24 -8.77 -14.38
CA ASN A 112 16.73 -7.65 -15.18
C ASN A 112 17.84 -8.24 -16.08
N PRO A 113 17.87 -7.88 -17.37
CA PRO A 113 18.79 -8.44 -18.35
C PRO A 113 20.25 -8.03 -18.12
#